data_AF-A0A1W9W350-F1
#
_entry.id   AF-A0A1W9W350-F1
#
_cell.length_a   1.000
_cell.length_b   1.000
_cell.length_c   1.000
_cell.angle_alpha   90.00
_cell.angle_beta   90.00
_cell.angle_gamma   90.00
#
_symmetry.space_group_name_H-M   'P 1'
#
loop_
_entity.id
_entity.type
_entity.pdbx_description
1 polymer ?
#
loop_
_entity_poly.entity_id
_entity_poly.type
_entity_poly.pdbx_seq_one_letter_code
_entity_poly.pdbx_strand_id
1 'polypeptide(L)' 'MLEKLEKIVEAIESKKGQELIILDFEGKNSLCDYAVICTGSSNRNIRAISDFM' A
#
# COMPACT_ATOMS: atom_id res chain seq x y z
N MET A 1 4.28 -5.99 -14.07
CA MET A 1 3.65 -4.79 -13.48
C MET A 1 2.98 -5.12 -12.15
N LEU A 2 2.24 -6.23 -12.04
CA LEU A 2 1.65 -6.76 -10.79
C LEU A 2 2.65 -7.07 -9.66
N GLU A 3 3.88 -7.51 -9.99
CA GLU A 3 4.87 -7.92 -8.98
C GLU A 3 5.23 -6.82 -7.96
N LYS A 4 5.21 -5.54 -8.36
CA LYS A 4 5.49 -4.43 -7.42
C LYS A 4 4.34 -4.22 -6.44
N LEU A 5 3.10 -4.31 -6.95
CA LEU A 5 1.90 -4.15 -6.13
C LEU A 5 1.79 -5.29 -5.11
N GLU A 6 2.06 -6.53 -5.53
CA GLU A 6 2.09 -7.70 -4.66
C GLU A 6 3.08 -7.53 -3.50
N LYS A 7 4.31 -7.06 -3.77
CA LYS A 7 5.30 -6.79 -2.72
C LYS A 7 4.85 -5.70 -1.74
N ILE A 8 4.19 -4.66 -2.23
CA ILE A 8 3.64 -3.59 -1.37
C ILE A 8 2.53 -4.15 -0.47
N VAL A 9 1.62 -4.97 -1.01
CA VAL A 9 0.54 -5.60 -0.24
C VAL A 9 1.12 -6.53 0.82
N GLU A 10 2.04 -7.42 0.43
CA GLU A 10 2.71 -8.34 1.36
C GLU A 10 3.44 -7.58 2.48
N ALA A 11 4.10 -6.47 2.15
CA ALA A 11 4.74 -5.62 3.14
C ALA A 11 3.76 -5.06 4.16
N ILE A 12 2.65 -4.48 3.70
CA ILE A 12 1.62 -3.91 4.57
C ILE A 12 1.01 -5.02 5.46
N GLU A 13 0.70 -6.18 4.90
CA GLU A 13 0.16 -7.33 5.63
C GLU A 13 1.16 -7.87 6.67
N SER A 14 2.44 -7.97 6.33
CA SER A 14 3.50 -8.41 7.26
C SER A 14 3.60 -7.52 8.51
N LYS A 15 3.20 -6.25 8.38
CA LYS A 15 3.15 -5.26 9.47
C LYS A 15 1.77 -5.10 10.08
N LYS A 16 0.81 -5.97 9.73
CA LYS A 16 -0.57 -5.95 10.24
C LYS A 16 -1.31 -4.64 9.92
N GLY A 17 -1.05 -4.06 8.75
CA GLY A 17 -1.90 -3.00 8.21
C GLY A 17 -3.33 -3.51 8.02
N GLN A 18 -4.31 -2.62 8.22
CA GLN A 18 -5.73 -2.94 8.16
C GLN A 18 -6.39 -2.19 7.01
N GLU A 19 -7.61 -2.58 6.63
CA GLU A 19 -8.42 -1.87 5.64
C GLU A 19 -7.65 -1.54 4.35
N LEU A 20 -6.93 -2.54 3.81
CA LEU A 20 -6.15 -2.37 2.58
C LEU A 20 -7.09 -2.20 1.38
N ILE A 21 -6.94 -1.09 0.67
CA ILE A 21 -7.71 -0.74 -0.52
C ILE A 21 -6.73 -0.42 -1.64
N ILE A 22 -6.96 -1.02 -2.81
CA ILE A 22 -6.20 -0.76 -4.03
C ILE A 22 -7.13 -0.05 -5.01
N LEU A 23 -6.72 1.12 -5.48
CA LEU A 23 -7.40 1.88 -6.51
C LEU A 23 -6.62 1.77 -7.81
N ASP A 24 -7.29 1.35 -8.87
CA ASP A 24 -6.73 1.21 -10.20
C ASP A 24 -6.97 2.49 -11.04
N PHE A 25 -5.86 3.08 -11.46
CA PHE A 25 -5.76 4.28 -12.26
C PHE A 25 -5.05 4.05 -13.60
N GLU A 26 -4.75 2.81 -13.99
CA GLU A 26 -4.05 2.50 -15.23
C GLU A 26 -4.78 3.12 -16.44
N GLY A 27 -4.08 3.99 -17.17
CA GLY A 27 -4.66 4.72 -18.31
C GLY A 27 -5.72 5.78 -17.96
N LYS A 28 -5.99 6.05 -16.67
CA LYS A 28 -6.99 7.03 -16.22
C LYS A 28 -6.39 8.39 -15.85
N ASN A 29 -5.10 8.46 -15.52
CA ASN A 29 -4.39 9.72 -15.29
C ASN A 29 -2.87 9.58 -15.55
N SER A 30 -2.14 10.68 -15.45
CA SER A 30 -0.68 10.74 -15.68
C SER A 30 0.18 10.68 -14.41
N LEU A 31 -0.43 10.53 -13.22
CA LEU A 31 0.26 10.56 -11.93
C LEU A 31 0.72 9.17 -11.49
N CYS A 32 -0.16 8.17 -11.59
CA CYS A 32 0.12 6.81 -11.14
C CYS A 32 -0.83 5.78 -11.77
N ASP A 33 -0.38 4.53 -11.83
CA ASP A 33 -1.20 3.40 -12.29
C ASP A 33 -2.06 2.82 -11.16
N TYR A 34 -1.56 2.83 -9.92
CA TYR A 34 -2.27 2.33 -8.74
C TYR A 34 -2.04 3.25 -7.53
N ALA A 35 -3.07 3.37 -6.69
CA ALA A 35 -2.93 3.90 -5.35
C ALA A 35 -3.27 2.81 -4.33
N VAL A 36 -2.45 2.66 -3.29
CA VAL A 36 -2.66 1.71 -2.21
C VAL A 36 -2.90 2.50 -0.92
N ILE A 37 -4.02 2.23 -0.26
CA ILE A 37 -4.44 2.87 0.99
C ILE A 37 -4.55 1.78 2.05
N CYS A 38 -4.06 2.06 3.25
CA CYS A 38 -4.24 1.16 4.39
C CYS A 38 -4.35 1.98 5.69
N THR A 39 -4.97 1.38 6.70
CA THR A 39 -5.14 1.92 8.04
C THR A 39 -4.12 1.29 8.98
N GLY A 40 -3.30 2.11 9.64
CA GLY A 40 -2.39 1.66 10.70
C GLY A 40 -3.04 1.81 12.09
N SER A 41 -2.81 0.85 12.97
CA SER A 41 -3.42 0.80 14.31
C SER A 41 -2.82 1.78 15.33
N SER A 42 -1.63 2.33 15.04
CA SER A 42 -0.95 3.33 15.88
C SER A 42 0.15 4.04 15.10
N ASN A 43 0.63 5.18 15.60
CA ASN A 43 1.76 5.90 14.98
C ASN A 43 3.02 5.03 14.80
N ARG A 44 3.30 4.10 15.73
CA ARG A 44 4.42 3.16 15.61
C ARG A 44 4.20 2.16 14.48
N ASN A 45 2.97 1.66 14.34
CA ASN A 45 2.61 0.74 13.27
C ASN A 45 2.65 1.42 11.90
N ILE A 46 2.10 2.64 11.80
CA ILE A 46 2.17 3.45 10.57
C ILE A 46 3.62 3.64 10.14
N ARG A 47 4.52 4.02 11.06
CA ARG A 47 5.95 4.16 10.76
C ARG A 47 6.58 2.84 10.30
N ALA A 48 6.26 1.73 10.97
CA ALA A 48 6.78 0.43 10.57
C ALA A 48 6.31 -0.02 9.17
N ILE A 49 5.13 0.42 8.73
CA ILE A 49 4.62 0.21 7.38
C ILE A 49 5.33 1.16 6.40
N SER A 50 5.42 2.45 6.72
CA SER A 50 5.95 3.47 5.80
C SER A 50 7.46 3.36 5.57
N ASP A 51 8.23 3.02 6.61
CA ASP A 51 9.70 2.94 6.52
C ASP A 51 10.18 1.77 5.63
N PHE A 52 9.27 0.85 5.29
CA PHE A 52 9.54 -0.27 4.39
C PHE A 52 9.26 0.06 2.91
N MET A 53 8.44 1.10 2.63
CA MET A 53 8.07 1.51 1.27
C MET A 53 9.16 2.38 0.63
#